data_AF-A0A2V5XGW3-F1
#
_entry.id   AF-A0A2V5XGW3-F1
#
_cell.length_a   1.000
_cell.length_b   1.000
_cell.length_c   1.000
_cell.angle_alpha   90.00
_cell.angle_beta   90.00
_cell.angle_gamma   90.00
#
_symmetry.space_group_name_H-M   'P 1'
#
loop_
_entity.id
_entity.type
_entity.pdbx_description
1 polymer ?
#
loop_
_entity_poly.entity_id
_entity_poly.type
_entity_poly.pdbx_seq_one_letter_code
_entity_poly.pdbx_strand_id
1 'polypeptide(L)'
;LHDFGFEKGDFAEADFTVHEQMIQLGRAPNRIDLLTSISGMLIEDAFRTKIFTEMEGLPVFILNKELLIQNKRAVGHPQDVADLRELEGS
;
A
#
# COMPACT_ATOMS: atom_id res chain seq x y z
N LEU A 1 18.61 10.52 -9.55
CA LEU A 1 17.25 10.77 -9.00
C LEU A 1 16.33 11.38 -10.04
N HIS A 2 16.74 12.40 -10.79
CA HIS A 2 15.96 12.97 -11.90
C HIS A 2 15.46 11.92 -12.92
N ASP A 3 16.29 10.93 -13.28
CA ASP A 3 15.87 9.85 -14.22
C ASP A 3 14.73 8.98 -13.68
N PHE A 4 14.58 8.92 -12.35
CA PHE A 4 13.49 8.23 -11.65
C PHE A 4 12.30 9.16 -11.38
N GLY A 5 12.34 10.41 -11.84
CA GLY A 5 11.26 11.39 -11.67
C GLY A 5 11.32 12.19 -10.37
N PHE A 6 12.52 12.39 -9.80
CA PHE A 6 12.71 13.16 -8.57
C PHE A 6 13.65 14.35 -8.77
N GLU A 7 13.25 15.51 -8.27
CA GLU A 7 14.07 16.69 -8.09
C GLU A 7 14.47 16.89 -6.63
N LYS A 8 15.50 17.71 -6.42
CA LYS A 8 15.95 18.03 -5.07
C LYS A 8 14.91 18.94 -4.42
N GLY A 9 14.34 18.50 -3.31
CA GLY A 9 13.34 19.27 -2.55
C GLY A 9 11.90 18.82 -2.78
N ASP A 10 11.67 17.74 -3.53
CA ASP A 10 10.33 17.20 -3.77
C ASP A 10 9.60 16.76 -2.51
N PHE A 11 10.33 16.39 -1.45
CA PHE A 11 9.75 15.89 -0.20
C PHE A 11 10.49 16.43 1.03
N ALA A 12 9.72 16.68 2.08
CA ALA A 12 10.19 16.87 3.45
C ALA A 12 9.88 15.62 4.29
N GLU A 13 10.63 15.39 5.36
CA GLU A 13 10.38 14.26 6.27
C GLU A 13 8.95 14.26 6.83
N ALA A 14 8.41 15.45 7.10
CA ALA A 14 7.05 15.63 7.61
C ALA A 14 5.99 15.01 6.70
N ASP A 15 6.20 15.01 5.37
CA ASP A 15 5.24 14.50 4.39
C ASP A 15 4.92 13.02 4.64
N PHE A 16 5.88 12.24 5.13
CA PHE A 16 5.72 10.80 5.39
C PHE A 16 5.07 10.48 6.73
N THR A 17 4.78 11.50 7.55
CA THR A 17 4.24 11.34 8.91
C THR A 17 2.82 11.85 9.08
N VAL A 18 2.32 12.60 8.10
CA VAL A 18 0.95 13.10 8.08
C VAL A 18 0.01 11.94 7.75
N HIS A 19 -1.02 11.74 8.56
CA HIS A 19 -2.03 10.70 8.36
C HIS A 19 -2.86 10.97 7.09
N GLU A 20 -3.33 9.90 6.42
CA GLU A 20 -4.17 10.00 5.20
C GLU A 20 -3.50 10.72 4.02
N GLN A 21 -2.17 10.58 3.92
CA GLN A 21 -1.39 11.14 2.82
C GLN A 21 -1.03 10.06 1.81
N MET A 22 -1.21 10.39 0.53
CA MET A 22 -0.70 9.63 -0.61
C MET A 22 0.47 10.41 -1.23
N ILE A 23 1.64 9.78 -1.28
CA ILE A 23 2.87 10.35 -1.83
C ILE A 23 3.25 9.53 -3.05
N GLN A 24 3.33 10.20 -4.20
CA GLN A 24 3.74 9.56 -5.44
C GLN A 24 5.25 9.66 -5.60
N LEU A 25 5.88 8.51 -5.82
CA LEU A 25 7.29 8.40 -6.12
C LEU A 25 7.51 8.05 -7.60
N GLY A 26 8.19 8.95 -8.31
CA GLY A 26 8.55 8.80 -9.71
C GLY A 26 7.39 8.92 -10.70
N ARG A 27 7.51 8.25 -11.84
CA ARG A 27 6.57 8.34 -12.98
C ARG A 27 6.39 7.01 -13.68
N ALA A 28 5.30 6.88 -14.43
CA ALA A 28 5.02 5.69 -15.22
C ALA A 28 6.19 5.35 -16.18
N PRO A 29 6.47 4.05 -16.43
CA PRO A 29 5.79 2.87 -15.89
C PRO A 29 6.22 2.47 -14.47
N ASN A 30 7.30 3.04 -13.93
CA ASN A 30 7.90 2.66 -12.65
C ASN A 30 7.51 3.61 -11.51
N ARG A 31 6.21 3.91 -11.40
CA ARG A 31 5.65 4.75 -10.33
C ARG A 31 5.36 3.89 -9.09
N ILE A 32 5.68 4.42 -7.91
CA ILE A 32 5.32 3.82 -6.61
C ILE A 32 4.46 4.81 -5.86
N ASP A 33 3.34 4.35 -5.30
CA ASP A 33 2.50 5.16 -4.43
C ASP A 33 2.74 4.73 -2.98
N LEU A 34 3.09 5.68 -2.12
CA LEU A 34 3.26 5.49 -0.68
C LEU A 34 2.05 6.05 0.05
N LEU A 35 1.45 5.24 0.91
CA LEU A 35 0.29 5.61 1.72
C LEU A 35 0.70 5.66 3.19
N THR A 36 0.40 6.74 3.88
CA THR A 36 0.68 6.88 5.33
C THR A 36 -0.47 6.37 6.20
N SER A 37 -1.57 5.94 5.60
CA SER A 37 -2.68 5.25 6.26
C SER A 37 -3.30 4.21 5.33
N ILE A 38 -4.10 3.32 5.92
CA ILE A 38 -4.82 2.28 5.20
C ILE A 38 -6.30 2.32 5.61
N SER A 39 -7.20 2.31 4.64
CA SER A 39 -8.63 2.40 4.93
C SER A 39 -9.13 1.19 5.70
N GLY A 40 -9.99 1.45 6.69
CA GLY A 40 -10.70 0.42 7.43
C GLY A 40 -9.93 -0.22 8.57
N MET A 41 -8.68 0.13 8.85
CA MET A 41 -7.89 -0.42 9.97
C MET A 41 -6.79 0.53 10.44
N LEU A 42 -6.13 0.18 11.55
CA LEU A 42 -4.91 0.86 12.01
C LEU A 42 -3.68 0.29 11.29
N ILE A 43 -2.76 1.17 10.91
CA ILE A 43 -1.54 0.77 10.19
C ILE A 43 -0.62 -0.09 11.07
N GLU A 44 -0.66 0.10 12.39
CA GLU A 44 0.06 -0.70 13.38
C GLU A 44 -0.38 -2.16 13.37
N ASP A 45 -1.68 -2.41 13.12
CA ASP A 45 -2.22 -3.77 13.01
C ASP A 45 -1.69 -4.45 11.75
N ALA A 46 -1.68 -3.74 10.62
CA ALA A 46 -1.09 -4.20 9.37
C ALA A 46 0.39 -4.56 9.54
N PHE A 47 1.19 -3.70 10.18
CA PHE A 47 2.62 -3.98 10.41
C PHE A 47 2.87 -5.14 11.39
N ARG A 48 2.03 -5.28 12.42
CA ARG A 48 2.15 -6.37 13.40
C ARG A 48 1.84 -7.73 12.80
N THR A 49 0.90 -7.78 11.86
CA THR A 49 0.35 -9.02 11.30
C THR A 49 0.72 -9.23 9.83
N LYS A 50 1.67 -8.45 9.30
CA LYS A 50 2.19 -8.61 7.94
C LYS A 50 2.75 -10.00 7.70
N ILE A 51 2.57 -10.50 6.48
CA ILE A 51 3.10 -11.79 6.05
C ILE A 51 4.41 -11.55 5.32
N PHE A 52 5.45 -12.27 5.73
CA PHE A 52 6.72 -12.33 5.01
C PHE A 52 6.59 -13.27 3.80
N THR A 53 7.11 -12.85 2.66
CA THR A 53 7.25 -13.69 1.46
C THR A 53 8.46 -13.25 0.65
N GLU A 54 8.78 -14.02 -0.39
CA GLU A 54 9.84 -13.72 -1.35
C GLU A 54 9.22 -13.47 -2.73
N MET A 55 9.64 -12.40 -3.39
CA MET A 55 9.22 -12.07 -4.75
C MET A 55 10.45 -11.74 -5.57
N GLU A 56 10.71 -12.50 -6.65
CA GLU A 56 11.90 -12.33 -7.50
C GLU A 56 13.22 -12.34 -6.70
N GLY A 57 13.33 -13.20 -5.67
CA GLY A 57 14.52 -13.26 -4.81
C GLY A 57 14.59 -12.18 -3.73
N LEU A 58 13.60 -11.27 -3.66
CA LEU A 58 13.57 -10.16 -2.71
C LEU A 58 12.61 -10.44 -1.55
N PRO A 59 13.04 -10.23 -0.29
CA PRO A 59 12.16 -10.32 0.86
C PRO A 59 11.16 -9.16 0.84
N VAL A 60 9.87 -9.48 0.87
CA VAL A 60 8.78 -8.50 0.90
C VAL A 60 7.78 -8.83 2.00
N PHE A 61 7.10 -7.80 2.50
CA PHE A 61 5.99 -7.95 3.42
C PHE A 61 4.69 -7.55 2.76
N ILE A 62 3.67 -8.38 2.89
CA ILE A 62 2.33 -8.12 2.36
C ILE A 62 1.30 -8.12 3.49
N LEU A 63 0.16 -7.47 3.23
CA LEU A 63 -0.98 -7.49 4.14
C LEU A 63 -1.50 -8.93 4.26
N ASN A 64 -1.85 -9.38 5.46
CA ASN A 64 -2.49 -10.69 5.61
C ASN A 64 -3.90 -10.69 5.01
N LYS A 65 -4.45 -11.89 4.78
CA LYS A 65 -5.74 -12.09 4.12
C LYS A 65 -6.90 -11.40 4.84
N GLU A 66 -6.98 -11.50 6.17
CA GLU A 66 -8.08 -10.94 6.96
C GLU A 66 -8.13 -9.41 6.84
N LEU A 67 -6.99 -8.77 7.02
CA LEU A 67 -6.87 -7.32 6.88
C LEU A 67 -7.05 -6.89 5.42
N LEU A 68 -6.56 -7.65 4.43
CA LEU A 68 -6.81 -7.34 3.02
C LEU A 68 -8.30 -7.31 2.68
N ILE A 69 -9.07 -8.30 3.15
CA ILE A 69 -10.53 -8.33 2.99
C ILE A 69 -11.17 -7.11 3.67
N GLN A 70 -10.77 -6.79 4.90
CA GLN A 70 -11.26 -5.61 5.62
C GLN A 70 -10.98 -4.30 4.86
N ASN A 71 -9.77 -4.13 4.33
CA ASN A 71 -9.41 -2.95 3.54
C ASN A 71 -10.23 -2.86 2.26
N LYS A 72 -10.35 -3.96 1.50
CA LYS A 72 -11.14 -4.00 0.27
C LYS A 72 -12.61 -3.66 0.49
N ARG A 73 -13.21 -4.12 1.59
CA ARG A 73 -14.58 -3.73 1.98
C ARG A 73 -14.69 -2.25 2.30
N ALA A 74 -13.69 -1.68 2.97
CA ALA A 74 -13.68 -0.26 3.33
C ALA A 74 -13.47 0.68 2.13
N VAL A 75 -12.64 0.27 1.15
CA VAL A 75 -12.35 1.05 -0.06
C VAL A 75 -13.48 0.93 -1.09
N GLY A 76 -13.87 -0.30 -1.41
CA GLY A 76 -15.04 -0.58 -2.24
C GLY A 76 -14.93 -0.21 -3.71
N HIS A 77 -13.73 -0.19 -4.33
CA HIS A 77 -13.64 -0.03 -5.78
C HIS A 77 -14.31 -1.20 -6.52
N PRO A 78 -14.72 -1.04 -7.79
CA PRO A 78 -15.30 -2.14 -8.57
C PRO A 78 -14.45 -3.42 -8.59
N GLN A 79 -13.12 -3.27 -8.67
CA GLN A 79 -12.18 -4.40 -8.59
C GLN A 79 -12.17 -5.03 -7.19
N ASP A 80 -12.19 -4.22 -6.12
CA ASP A 80 -12.23 -4.73 -4.75
C ASP A 80 -13.47 -5.58 -4.50
N VAL A 81 -14.64 -5.17 -5.03
CA VAL A 81 -15.88 -5.95 -4.95
C VAL A 81 -15.75 -7.29 -5.68
N ALA A 82 -15.08 -7.33 -6.83
CA ALA A 82 -14.82 -8.57 -7.54
C ALA A 82 -13.87 -9.48 -6.76
N ASP A 83 -12.77 -8.92 -6.26
CA ASP A 83 -11.73 -9.66 -5.50
C ASP A 83 -12.28 -10.25 -4.20
N LEU A 84 -13.18 -9.52 -3.50
CA LEU A 84 -13.80 -10.00 -2.27
C LEU A 84 -14.56 -11.32 -2.46
N ARG A 85 -15.23 -11.50 -3.60
CA ARG A 85 -15.97 -12.75 -3.90
C ARG A 85 -15.04 -13.96 -3.96
N GLU A 86 -13.84 -13.79 -4.50
CA GLU A 86 -12.83 -14.85 -4.57
C GLU A 86 -12.17 -15.10 -3.21
N LEU A 87 -11.81 -14.02 -2.50
CA LEU A 87 -11.14 -14.11 -1.22
C LEU A 87 -12.01 -14.72 -0.12
N GLU A 88 -13.32 -14.50 -0.15
CA GLU A 88 -14.28 -15.04 0.83
C GLU A 88 -14.75 -16.47 0.49
N GLY A 89 -14.58 -16.92 -0.76
CA GLY A 89 -14.92 -18.26 -1.20
C GLY A 89 -13.83 -19.32 -0.95
N SER A 90 -12.65 -18.91 -0.46
CA SER A 90 -11.46 -19.74 -0.22
C SER A 90 -11.13 -19.90 1.25
#